data_AF-A0A1W2DBY7-F1
#
_entry.id   AF-A0A1W2DBY7-F1
#
_cell.length_a   1.000
_cell.length_b   1.000
_cell.length_c   1.000
_cell.angle_alpha   90.00
_cell.angle_beta   90.00
_cell.angle_gamma   90.00
#
_symmetry.space_group_name_H-M   'P 1'
#
loop_
_entity.id
_entity.type
_entity.pdbx_description
1 polymer ?
#
loop_
_entity_poly.entity_id
_entity_poly.type
_entity_poly.pdbx_seq_one_letter_code
_entity_poly.pdbx_strand_id
1 'polypeptide(L)'
;MTLPDYITRYLRNPLICRERLWHLLNDPQTTLEQLQLDALAPVEMALLIEEHCHQDVADEVYEKWETLADVAETACWFEGVVA
;
A
#
# COMPACT_ATOMS: atom_id res chain seq x y z
N MET A 1 8.48 0.73 -10.06
CA MET A 1 8.12 -0.20 -8.96
C MET A 1 6.62 -0.26 -8.92
N THR A 2 6.06 -1.46 -8.71
CA THR A 2 4.62 -1.72 -8.80
C THR A 2 4.16 -2.27 -7.47
N LEU A 3 2.93 -1.91 -7.06
CA LEU A 3 2.33 -2.50 -5.88
C LEU A 3 2.18 -4.03 -6.06
N PRO A 4 2.39 -4.82 -5.00
CA PRO A 4 2.05 -6.23 -5.02
C PRO A 4 0.56 -6.46 -5.32
N ASP A 5 0.23 -7.64 -5.86
CA ASP A 5 -1.14 -8.00 -6.25
C ASP A 5 -2.12 -7.96 -5.06
N TYR A 6 -1.67 -8.34 -3.86
CA TYR A 6 -2.52 -8.35 -2.66
C TYR A 6 -2.91 -6.94 -2.20
N ILE A 7 -1.97 -5.98 -2.24
CA ILE A 7 -2.26 -4.56 -1.99
C ILE A 7 -3.13 -3.99 -3.10
N THR A 8 -2.81 -4.29 -4.36
CA THR A 8 -3.59 -3.83 -5.52
C THR A 8 -5.04 -4.32 -5.44
N ARG A 9 -5.27 -5.57 -5.04
CA ARG A 9 -6.62 -6.14 -4.86
C ARG A 9 -7.37 -5.45 -3.73
N TYR A 10 -6.70 -5.17 -2.62
CA TYR A 10 -7.27 -4.41 -1.51
C TYR A 10 -7.72 -3.01 -1.95
N LEU A 11 -6.85 -2.27 -2.64
CA LEU A 11 -7.17 -0.92 -3.15
C LEU A 11 -8.21 -0.95 -4.28
N ARG A 12 -8.37 -2.06 -5.02
CA ARG A 12 -9.47 -2.24 -5.99
C ARG A 12 -10.79 -2.63 -5.34
N ASN A 13 -10.92 -2.60 -4.02
CA ASN A 13 -12.21 -2.67 -3.37
C ASN A 13 -12.87 -1.26 -3.41
N PRO A 14 -14.07 -1.12 -3.99
CA PRO A 14 -14.75 0.18 -4.10
C PRO A 14 -15.14 0.79 -2.74
N LEU A 15 -15.13 0.01 -1.67
CA LEU A 15 -15.31 0.50 -0.30
C LEU A 15 -14.04 1.15 0.29
N ILE A 16 -12.87 0.81 -0.26
CA ILE A 16 -11.56 1.31 0.17
C ILE A 16 -11.12 2.47 -0.73
N CYS A 17 -11.06 2.24 -2.04
CA CYS A 17 -10.75 3.27 -3.03
C CYS A 17 -11.82 3.28 -4.12
N ARG A 18 -12.38 4.47 -4.38
CA ARG A 18 -13.47 4.65 -5.34
C ARG A 18 -13.01 4.25 -6.74
N GLU A 19 -13.86 3.53 -7.48
CA GLU A 19 -13.53 3.00 -8.83
C GLU A 19 -12.96 4.07 -9.79
N ARG A 20 -13.50 5.29 -9.73
CA ARG A 20 -13.04 6.42 -10.56
C ARG A 20 -11.57 6.77 -10.34
N LEU A 21 -10.97 6.38 -9.21
CA LEU A 21 -9.58 6.67 -8.82
C LEU A 21 -8.63 5.51 -9.16
N TRP A 22 -9.12 4.34 -9.57
CA TRP A 22 -8.27 3.17 -9.83
C TRP A 22 -7.22 3.37 -10.92
N HIS A 23 -7.43 4.33 -11.82
CA HIS A 23 -6.42 4.70 -12.82
C HIS A 23 -5.13 5.25 -12.19
N LEU A 24 -5.22 5.83 -10.99
CA LEU A 24 -4.08 6.36 -10.24
C LEU A 24 -3.23 5.25 -9.61
N LEU A 25 -3.77 4.04 -9.41
CA LEU A 25 -3.04 2.91 -8.80
C LEU A 25 -1.84 2.43 -9.63
N ASN A 26 -1.73 2.85 -10.88
CA ASN A 26 -0.59 2.52 -11.75
C ASN A 26 0.54 3.56 -11.68
N ASP A 27 0.32 4.71 -11.02
CA ASP A 27 1.32 5.76 -10.86
C ASP A 27 1.94 5.70 -9.45
N PRO A 28 3.23 5.36 -9.30
CA PRO A 28 3.89 5.24 -8.01
C PRO A 28 3.97 6.57 -7.23
N GLN A 29 3.87 7.72 -7.92
CA GLN A 29 3.88 9.03 -7.26
C GLN A 29 2.50 9.46 -6.76
N THR A 30 1.45 8.66 -7.02
CA THR A 30 0.12 8.89 -6.45
C THR A 30 0.20 8.88 -4.94
N THR A 31 -0.30 9.95 -4.31
CA THR A 31 -0.35 10.05 -2.86
C THR A 31 -1.53 9.27 -2.28
N LEU A 32 -1.41 8.81 -1.04
CA LEU A 32 -2.52 8.16 -0.34
C LEU A 32 -3.73 9.10 -0.17
N GLU A 33 -3.48 10.41 -0.05
CA GLU A 33 -4.53 11.45 -0.01
C GLU A 33 -5.28 11.56 -1.35
N GLN A 34 -4.58 11.50 -2.50
CA GLN A 34 -5.21 11.54 -3.83
C GLN A 34 -6.17 10.37 -4.05
N LEU A 35 -5.87 9.21 -3.44
CA LEU A 35 -6.72 8.02 -3.48
C LEU A 35 -7.97 8.13 -2.58
N GLN A 36 -8.10 9.20 -1.80
CA GLN A 36 -9.21 9.45 -0.88
C GLN A 36 -9.44 8.27 0.07
N LEU A 37 -8.35 7.65 0.52
CA LEU A 37 -8.38 6.55 1.48
C LEU A 37 -8.79 7.08 2.86
N ASP A 38 -9.33 6.20 3.69
CA ASP A 38 -9.52 6.53 5.10
C ASP A 38 -8.20 6.47 5.88
N ALA A 39 -8.26 6.89 7.15
CA ALA A 39 -7.10 6.93 8.03
C ALA A 39 -6.61 5.53 8.45
N LEU A 40 -7.40 4.48 8.24
CA LEU A 40 -7.03 3.10 8.59
C LEU A 40 -6.34 2.39 7.45
N ALA A 41 -6.51 2.84 6.20
CA ALA A 41 -5.95 2.19 5.04
C ALA A 41 -4.42 1.94 5.10
N PRO A 42 -3.57 2.86 5.63
CA PRO A 42 -2.15 2.55 5.83
C PRO A 42 -1.92 1.37 6.77
N VAL A 43 -2.67 1.31 7.88
CA VAL A 43 -2.59 0.21 8.86
C VAL A 43 -3.05 -1.11 8.23
N GLU A 44 -4.16 -1.09 7.49
CA GLU A 44 -4.68 -2.28 6.81
C GLU A 44 -3.72 -2.79 5.73
N MET A 45 -3.07 -1.88 4.98
CA MET A 45 -2.02 -2.26 4.02
C MET A 45 -0.79 -2.86 4.73
N ALA A 46 -0.38 -2.32 5.87
CA ALA A 46 0.70 -2.88 6.68
C ALA A 46 0.37 -4.31 7.13
N LEU A 47 -0.82 -4.52 7.72
CA LEU A 47 -1.29 -5.86 8.14
C LEU A 47 -1.31 -6.87 6.98
N LEU A 48 -1.65 -6.43 5.77
CA LEU A 48 -1.60 -7.28 4.58
C LEU A 48 -0.17 -7.68 4.21
N ILE A 49 0.81 -6.77 4.35
CA ILE A 49 2.23 -7.09 4.17
C ILE A 49 2.69 -8.09 5.24
N GLU A 50 2.30 -7.89 6.49
CA GLU A 50 2.64 -8.77 7.61
C GLU A 50 2.08 -10.18 7.44
N GLU A 51 0.80 -10.29 7.04
CA GLU A 51 0.16 -11.57 6.76
C GLU A 51 0.87 -12.31 5.62
N HIS A 52 1.29 -11.57 4.58
CA HIS A 52 1.97 -12.14 3.42
C HIS A 52 3.41 -12.57 3.72
N CYS A 53 4.15 -11.76 4.49
CA CYS A 53 5.60 -11.93 4.71
C CYS A 53 5.92 -12.62 6.04
N HIS A 54 4.93 -12.80 6.92
CA HIS A 54 5.09 -13.33 8.28
C HIS A 54 6.10 -12.56 9.13
N GLN A 55 6.13 -11.23 8.96
CA GLN A 55 7.01 -10.31 9.67
C GLN A 55 6.26 -9.02 9.98
N ASP A 56 6.48 -8.45 11.16
CA ASP A 56 5.79 -7.25 11.61
C ASP A 56 6.36 -5.99 10.94
N VAL A 57 5.47 -5.11 10.47
CA VAL A 57 5.80 -3.79 9.93
C VAL A 57 5.66 -2.79 11.08
N ALA A 58 6.78 -2.22 11.51
CA ALA A 58 6.78 -1.26 12.61
C ALA A 58 5.90 -0.02 12.31
N ASP A 59 5.17 0.47 13.31
CA ASP A 59 4.25 1.59 13.21
C ASP A 59 4.91 2.83 12.57
N GLU A 60 6.15 3.12 12.93
CA GLU A 60 6.87 4.29 12.42
C GLU A 60 7.20 4.22 10.92
N VAL A 61 7.04 3.05 10.30
CA VAL A 61 7.20 2.83 8.86
C VAL A 61 5.93 3.26 8.13
N TYR A 62 4.78 2.65 8.45
CA TYR A 62 3.54 2.93 7.72
C TYR A 62 2.96 4.31 8.05
N GLU A 63 3.27 4.89 9.21
CA GLU A 63 2.90 6.27 9.56
C GLU A 63 3.58 7.32 8.66
N LYS A 64 4.65 6.95 7.94
CA LYS A 64 5.39 7.84 7.03
C LYS A 64 5.07 7.61 5.56
N TRP A 65 4.18 6.68 5.22
CA TRP A 65 3.80 6.46 3.84
C TRP A 65 3.01 7.65 3.30
N GLU A 66 3.52 8.26 2.23
CA GLU A 66 2.86 9.37 1.55
C GLU A 66 2.33 8.94 0.18
N THR A 67 3.01 8.00 -0.47
CA THR A 67 2.81 7.58 -1.86
C THR A 67 2.65 6.07 -2.00
N LEU A 68 2.13 5.64 -3.15
CA LEU A 68 2.11 4.22 -3.52
C LEU A 68 3.52 3.63 -3.67
N ALA A 69 4.53 4.45 -3.97
CA ALA A 69 5.93 4.02 -3.98
C ALA A 69 6.38 3.56 -2.59
N ASP A 70 6.05 4.29 -1.53
CA ASP A 70 6.47 3.95 -0.15
C ASP A 70 5.91 2.60 0.29
N VAL A 71 4.64 2.35 -0.04
CA VAL A 71 3.97 1.07 0.21
C VAL A 71 4.63 -0.05 -0.59
N ALA A 72 4.91 0.19 -1.88
CA ALA A 72 5.55 -0.80 -2.75
C ALA A 72 6.98 -1.12 -2.31
N GLU A 73 7.77 -0.11 -1.92
CA GLU A 73 9.13 -0.28 -1.39
C GLU A 73 9.12 -1.13 -0.13
N THR A 74 8.22 -0.82 0.79
CA THR A 74 8.11 -1.57 2.04
C THR A 74 7.76 -3.02 1.76
N ALA A 75 6.73 -3.28 0.94
CA ALA A 75 6.38 -4.64 0.57
C ALA A 75 7.54 -5.38 -0.11
N CYS A 76 8.23 -4.76 -1.08
CA CYS A 76 9.37 -5.38 -1.75
C CYS A 76 10.55 -5.65 -0.80
N TRP A 77 10.78 -4.80 0.20
CA TRP A 77 11.80 -5.03 1.23
C TRP A 77 11.46 -6.27 2.07
N PHE A 78 10.21 -6.38 2.54
CA PHE A 78 9.73 -7.53 3.33
C PHE A 78 9.66 -8.83 2.53
N GLU A 79 9.35 -8.75 1.24
CA GLU A 79 9.41 -9.89 0.31
C GLU A 79 10.85 -10.33 -0.02
N GLY A 80 11.87 -9.58 0.41
CA GLY A 80 13.28 -9.85 0.11
C GLY A 80 13.67 -9.57 -1.35
N VAL A 81 12.89 -8.74 -2.05
CA VAL A 81 13.11 -8.35 -3.46
C VAL A 81 14.11 -7.20 -3.57
N VAL A 82 14.17 -6.33 -2.54
CA VAL A 82 15.09 -5.19 -2.47
C VAL A 82 15.98 -5.35 -1.24
N ALA A 83 17.31 -5.33 -1.45
CA ALA A 83 18.34 -5.46 -0.41
C ALA A 83 19.12 -4.14 -0.24
#